data_AF-A0A4V5N5N3-F1
#
_entry.id   AF-A0A4V5N5N3-F1
#
_cell.length_a   1.000
_cell.length_b   1.000
_cell.length_c   1.000
_cell.angle_alpha   90.00
_cell.angle_beta   90.00
_cell.angle_gamma   90.00
#
_symmetry.space_group_name_H-M   'P 1'
#
loop_
_entity.id
_entity.type
_entity.pdbx_description
1 polymer ?
#
loop_
_entity_poly.entity_id
_entity_poly.type
_entity_poly.pdbx_seq_one_letter_code
_entity_poly.pdbx_strand_id
1 'polypeptide(L)'
;MELSGTIPWTISLCLFGLVAAGYFLYRVALPKPIEGIPYNSHAVHRILGDVPDAMKYRKDTHEVFGFLEEQLVKHNTPIFQFFMRPFGKPWVVISDFRETQDILSRRTREFDRSDFFGDLFHGIVPYNQVHMPTGDEWRSHRKLMADTMSVSFLNGVAAPRIYETTQQLISFWREKVRLAQNHPFDVHKDLYKAGLDVIWAATFGSDIGVTKNQLECLRGIERLDGPTGTDMAFMFPTAADPEDFTAIMTLAESVEIPMSSPMPRIHHKMALRFLPSLASATKMKDKLIKEHINRSGLKFSEAKADDTRCALDLIIRREILIAGKEGRAPAYDTQVIKDELVGFLMAGHETTSTTLCWALKYLTAYQAVQGKLRSSLRAEFKAAYDAGEVPSVQDIACSNLAYLDATIEEIHRQPYRVA
;
A
#
# COMPACT_ATOMS: atom_id res chain seq x y z
N MET A 1 5.45 77.70 -2.66
CA MET A 1 4.70 77.41 -1.43
C MET A 1 4.72 75.90 -1.26
N GLU A 2 5.54 75.45 -0.31
CA GLU A 2 5.81 74.04 -0.03
C GLU A 2 4.59 73.39 0.62
N LEU A 3 4.11 72.29 0.04
CA LEU A 3 3.18 71.36 0.68
C LEU A 3 4.00 70.39 1.54
N SER A 4 4.29 70.77 2.79
CA SER A 4 4.81 69.83 3.78
C SER A 4 3.66 69.01 4.36
N GLY A 5 3.36 67.88 3.71
CA GLY A 5 2.44 66.87 4.25
C GLY A 5 3.15 66.04 5.33
N THR A 6 3.13 66.51 6.57
CA THR A 6 3.61 65.71 7.71
C THR A 6 2.61 64.60 8.01
N ILE A 7 2.96 63.36 7.65
CA ILE A 7 2.23 62.17 8.07
C ILE A 7 2.17 62.18 9.62
N PRO A 8 0.99 62.04 10.25
CA PRO A 8 0.87 61.97 11.70
C PRO A 8 1.76 60.87 12.27
N TRP A 9 2.60 61.19 13.26
CA TRP A 9 3.55 60.25 13.87
C TRP A 9 2.89 58.97 14.41
N THR A 10 1.61 59.05 14.76
CA THR A 10 0.75 57.91 15.15
C THR A 10 0.54 56.91 14.02
N ILE A 11 0.37 57.35 12.78
CA ILE A 11 0.23 56.48 11.60
C ILE A 11 1.56 55.79 11.31
N SER A 12 2.68 56.49 11.44
CA SER A 12 4.03 55.91 11.29
C SER A 12 4.33 54.86 12.36
N LEU A 13 3.92 55.08 13.62
CA LEU A 13 4.06 54.10 14.71
C LEU A 13 3.18 52.86 14.50
N CYS A 14 1.93 53.02 14.05
CA CYS A 14 1.06 51.91 13.72
C CYS A 14 1.58 51.08 12.55
N LEU A 15 2.08 51.73 11.49
CA LEU A 15 2.72 51.06 10.35
C LEU A 15 3.98 50.31 10.78
N PHE A 16 4.83 50.92 11.61
CA PHE A 16 6.01 50.26 12.16
C PHE A 16 5.63 49.05 13.01
N GLY A 17 4.60 49.16 13.86
CA GLY A 17 4.06 48.05 14.65
C GLY A 17 3.54 46.90 13.78
N LEU A 18 2.82 47.20 12.70
CA LEU A 18 2.34 46.19 11.75
C LEU A 18 3.48 45.51 10.97
N VAL A 19 4.49 46.28 10.56
CA VAL A 19 5.67 45.72 9.87
C VAL A 19 6.51 44.88 10.84
N ALA A 20 6.71 45.33 12.08
CA ALA A 20 7.41 44.56 13.10
C ALA A 20 6.66 43.29 13.49
N ALA A 21 5.33 43.36 13.64
CA ALA A 21 4.48 42.19 13.88
C ALA A 21 4.51 41.23 12.68
N GLY A 22 4.41 41.73 11.45
CA GLY A 22 4.52 40.93 10.23
C GLY A 22 5.89 40.27 10.08
N TYR A 23 6.97 40.99 10.42
CA TYR A 23 8.32 40.46 10.42
C TYR A 23 8.53 39.38 11.50
N PHE A 24 7.98 39.60 12.69
CA PHE A 24 8.02 38.62 13.77
C PHE A 24 7.24 37.35 13.39
N LEU A 25 6.03 37.51 12.85
CA LEU A 25 5.22 36.39 12.33
C LEU A 25 5.95 35.65 11.21
N TYR A 26 6.61 36.38 10.30
CA TYR A 26 7.43 35.78 9.24
C TYR A 26 8.60 34.98 9.82
N ARG A 27 9.36 35.53 10.79
CA ARG A 27 10.46 34.81 11.44
C ARG A 27 9.99 33.59 12.23
N VAL A 28 8.82 33.66 12.86
CA VAL A 28 8.21 32.51 13.54
C VAL A 28 7.74 31.46 12.53
N ALA A 29 7.32 31.88 11.34
CA ALA A 29 6.89 31.02 10.25
C ALA A 29 8.04 30.29 9.53
N LEU A 30 9.27 30.79 9.62
CA LEU A 30 10.42 30.17 8.97
C LEU A 30 10.78 28.83 9.62
N PRO A 31 11.22 27.84 8.81
CA PRO A 31 11.64 26.55 9.34
C PRO A 31 12.81 26.68 10.32
N LYS A 32 12.74 25.92 11.42
CA LYS A 32 13.77 25.90 12.47
C LYS A 32 14.61 24.63 12.33
N PRO A 33 15.85 24.70 11.81
CA PRO A 33 16.72 23.54 11.68
C PRO A 33 17.12 22.98 13.05
N ILE A 34 17.33 21.66 13.11
CA ILE A 34 18.00 21.00 14.23
C ILE A 34 19.50 21.23 14.07
N GLU A 35 20.16 21.64 15.15
CA GLU A 35 21.60 21.88 15.17
C GLU A 35 22.37 20.57 14.92
N GLY A 36 23.41 20.64 14.08
CA GLY A 36 24.26 19.49 13.75
C GLY A 36 23.76 18.58 12.63
N ILE A 37 22.55 18.76 12.10
CA ILE A 37 22.03 17.97 10.97
C ILE A 37 22.09 18.77 9.66
N PRO A 38 22.72 18.25 8.58
CA PRO A 38 22.78 18.92 7.28
C PRO A 38 21.42 19.19 6.65
N TYR A 39 21.29 20.34 5.97
CA TYR A 39 20.07 20.78 5.29
C TYR A 39 20.36 21.67 4.09
N ASN A 40 19.35 21.88 3.24
CA ASN A 40 19.43 22.85 2.16
C ASN A 40 19.39 24.29 2.69
N SER A 41 20.49 25.04 2.53
CA SER A 41 20.65 26.39 3.10
C SER A 41 19.57 27.39 2.64
N HIS A 42 19.01 27.22 1.45
CA HIS A 42 17.92 28.07 0.96
C HIS A 42 16.56 27.75 1.58
N ALA A 43 16.35 26.54 2.12
CA ALA A 43 15.06 26.09 2.64
C ALA A 43 14.64 26.86 3.89
N VAL A 44 15.58 27.22 4.78
CA VAL A 44 15.29 28.00 6.00
C VAL A 44 14.88 29.45 5.74
N HIS A 45 15.04 29.93 4.50
CA HIS A 45 14.62 31.25 4.07
C HIS A 45 13.24 31.25 3.38
N ARG A 46 12.60 30.09 3.23
CA ARG A 46 11.30 29.91 2.58
C ARG A 46 10.27 29.38 3.59
N ILE A 47 9.08 29.97 3.63
CA ILE A 47 7.97 29.47 4.47
C ILE A 47 7.60 28.02 4.10
N LEU A 48 7.67 27.69 2.81
CA LEU A 48 7.40 26.34 2.29
C LEU A 48 8.61 25.39 2.37
N GLY A 49 9.75 25.82 2.94
CA GLY A 49 10.94 24.98 3.07
C GLY A 49 11.40 24.40 1.73
N ASP A 50 11.52 23.07 1.68
CA ASP A 50 11.96 22.30 0.51
C ASP A 50 10.80 21.86 -0.40
N VAL A 51 9.54 22.14 -0.05
CA VAL A 51 8.36 21.70 -0.82
C VAL A 51 8.42 22.10 -2.30
N PRO A 52 8.80 23.33 -2.69
CA PRO A 52 8.86 23.71 -4.10
C PRO A 52 9.86 22.87 -4.90
N ASP A 53 10.98 22.51 -4.28
CA ASP A 53 12.05 21.74 -4.95
C ASP A 53 11.62 20.27 -5.09
N ALA A 54 10.98 19.71 -4.06
CA ALA A 54 10.38 18.37 -4.12
C ALA A 54 9.24 18.29 -5.16
N MET A 55 8.40 19.32 -5.28
CA MET A 55 7.35 19.39 -6.30
C MET A 55 7.94 19.48 -7.71
N LYS A 56 9.04 20.22 -7.90
CA LYS A 56 9.74 20.26 -9.18
C LYS A 56 10.30 18.89 -9.53
N TYR A 57 10.98 18.22 -8.59
CA TYR A 57 11.49 16.87 -8.79
C TYR A 57 10.37 15.89 -9.18
N ARG A 58 9.23 15.92 -8.49
CA ARG A 58 8.06 15.09 -8.83
C ARG A 58 7.53 15.40 -10.23
N LYS A 59 7.52 16.66 -10.65
CA LYS A 59 7.06 17.04 -12.00
C LYS A 59 7.97 16.46 -13.08
N ASP A 60 9.27 16.39 -12.82
CA ASP A 60 10.27 15.97 -13.78
C ASP A 60 10.45 14.44 -13.81
N THR A 61 10.33 13.76 -12.66
CA THR A 61 10.61 12.32 -12.50
C THR A 61 9.37 11.46 -12.23
N HIS A 62 8.23 12.08 -11.92
CA HIS A 62 7.04 11.41 -11.39
C HIS A 62 7.25 10.68 -10.05
N GLU A 63 8.39 10.86 -9.38
CA GLU A 63 8.70 10.25 -8.09
C GLU A 63 8.70 11.27 -6.95
N VAL A 64 8.31 10.83 -5.74
CA VAL A 64 8.27 11.70 -4.55
C VAL A 64 9.45 11.41 -3.62
N PHE A 65 9.79 10.14 -3.39
CA PHE A 65 10.80 9.75 -2.42
C PHE A 65 12.23 9.75 -2.97
N GLY A 66 12.43 9.63 -4.29
CA GLY A 66 13.75 9.72 -4.92
C GLY A 66 14.47 11.04 -4.62
N PHE A 67 13.71 12.14 -4.46
CA PHE A 67 14.24 13.44 -4.05
C PHE A 67 15.03 13.38 -2.72
N LEU A 68 14.54 12.59 -1.74
CA LEU A 68 15.20 12.46 -0.43
C LEU A 68 16.54 11.76 -0.56
N GLU A 69 16.63 10.75 -1.42
CA GLU A 69 17.88 10.06 -1.74
C GLU A 69 18.89 11.02 -2.38
N GLU A 70 18.46 11.81 -3.37
CA GLU A 70 19.31 12.81 -4.00
C GLU A 70 19.87 13.83 -3.00
N GLN A 71 19.08 14.21 -1.98
CA GLN A 71 19.57 15.11 -0.94
C GLN A 71 20.69 14.48 -0.11
N LEU A 72 20.57 13.20 0.26
CA LEU A 72 21.60 12.47 1.01
C LEU A 72 22.91 12.40 0.20
N VAL A 73 22.81 12.09 -1.11
CA VAL A 73 23.96 12.04 -2.02
C VAL A 73 24.59 13.43 -2.18
N LYS A 74 23.77 14.46 -2.42
CA LYS A 74 24.22 15.85 -2.59
C LYS A 74 24.97 16.39 -1.38
N HIS A 75 24.49 16.11 -0.17
CA HIS A 75 25.12 16.54 1.08
C HIS A 75 26.25 15.60 1.53
N ASN A 76 26.46 14.48 0.82
CA ASN A 76 27.46 13.46 1.13
C ASN A 76 27.41 13.02 2.60
N THR A 77 26.21 12.72 3.08
CA THR A 77 25.92 12.41 4.50
C THR A 77 24.84 11.34 4.58
N PRO A 78 24.91 10.42 5.58
CA PRO A 78 23.86 9.44 5.82
C PRO A 78 22.65 10.02 6.58
N ILE A 79 22.70 11.30 6.98
CA ILE A 79 21.63 11.99 7.70
C ILE A 79 21.39 13.38 7.13
N PHE A 80 20.13 13.70 6.86
CA PHE A 80 19.69 14.97 6.28
C PHE A 80 18.37 15.42 6.90
N GLN A 81 18.16 16.72 7.09
CA GLN A 81 16.87 17.26 7.50
C GLN A 81 16.14 17.98 6.36
N PHE A 82 14.86 17.68 6.23
CA PHE A 82 13.98 18.08 5.15
C PHE A 82 12.75 18.83 5.68
N PHE A 83 12.44 19.98 5.09
CA PHE A 83 11.34 20.84 5.54
C PHE A 83 10.11 20.68 4.63
N MET A 84 9.30 19.65 4.92
CA MET A 84 8.09 19.33 4.14
C MET A 84 6.84 20.10 4.58
N ARG A 85 6.72 20.42 5.87
CA ARG A 85 5.50 21.01 6.44
C ARG A 85 5.74 22.46 6.84
N PRO A 86 5.01 23.42 6.23
CA PRO A 86 5.00 24.79 6.75
C PRO A 86 4.60 24.76 8.23
N PHE A 87 5.33 25.50 9.07
CA PHE A 87 5.13 25.55 10.54
C PHE A 87 5.36 24.22 11.28
N GLY A 88 5.72 23.14 10.59
CA GLY A 88 5.97 21.83 11.17
C GLY A 88 7.42 21.65 11.62
N LYS A 89 7.67 20.57 12.36
CA LYS A 89 9.03 20.13 12.67
C LYS A 89 9.70 19.57 11.41
N PRO A 90 11.03 19.72 11.26
CA PRO A 90 11.76 19.09 10.17
C PRO A 90 11.63 17.56 10.21
N TRP A 91 11.64 16.95 9.04
CA TRP A 91 11.81 15.52 8.90
C TRP A 91 13.29 15.20 8.89
N VAL A 92 13.72 14.24 9.70
CA VAL A 92 15.10 13.74 9.68
C VAL A 92 15.12 12.45 8.90
N VAL A 93 15.80 12.46 7.76
CA VAL A 93 16.00 11.32 6.89
C VAL A 93 17.32 10.66 7.27
N ILE A 94 17.29 9.35 7.52
CA ILE A 94 18.45 8.54 7.88
C ILE A 94 18.57 7.43 6.83
N SER A 95 19.75 7.27 6.25
CA SER A 95 20.06 6.18 5.31
C SER A 95 21.14 5.22 5.82
N ASP A 96 21.66 5.42 7.04
CA ASP A 96 22.54 4.45 7.67
C ASP A 96 21.76 3.23 8.17
N PHE A 97 22.21 2.04 7.75
CA PHE A 97 21.58 0.77 8.10
C PHE A 97 21.60 0.49 9.61
N ARG A 98 22.72 0.74 10.29
CA ARG A 98 22.90 0.37 11.70
C ARG A 98 22.01 1.25 12.58
N GLU A 99 22.01 2.55 12.32
CA GLU A 99 21.15 3.51 13.02
C GLU A 99 19.67 3.22 12.77
N THR A 100 19.29 2.94 11.52
CA THR A 100 17.90 2.58 11.17
C THR A 100 17.46 1.31 11.90
N GLN A 101 18.30 0.26 11.91
CA GLN A 101 17.99 -0.98 12.62
C GLN A 101 17.85 -0.76 14.13
N ASP A 102 18.75 0.04 14.73
CA ASP A 102 18.73 0.33 16.16
C ASP A 102 17.47 1.12 16.57
N ILE A 103 17.08 2.12 15.77
CA ILE A 103 15.86 2.89 15.96
C ILE A 103 14.62 1.99 15.90
N LEU A 104 14.51 1.17 14.84
CA LEU A 104 13.32 0.35 14.60
C LEU A 104 13.20 -0.84 15.57
N SER A 105 14.32 -1.33 16.11
CA SER A 105 14.33 -2.57 16.92
C SER A 105 14.53 -2.33 18.42
N ARG A 106 15.34 -1.34 18.82
CA ARG A 106 15.77 -1.16 20.22
C ARG A 106 15.24 0.12 20.86
N ARG A 107 15.10 1.20 20.09
CA ARG A 107 14.72 2.53 20.60
C ARG A 107 13.24 2.86 20.41
N THR A 108 12.38 1.84 20.43
CA THR A 108 10.91 1.96 20.24
C THR A 108 10.19 2.79 21.32
N ARG A 109 10.86 3.07 22.45
CA ARG A 109 10.37 4.00 23.49
C ARG A 109 10.75 5.45 23.24
N GLU A 110 11.76 5.69 22.41
CA GLU A 110 12.24 7.03 22.07
C GLU A 110 11.56 7.55 20.80
N PHE A 111 11.28 6.65 19.85
CA PHE A 111 10.59 6.96 18.60
C PHE A 111 9.29 6.18 18.50
N ASP A 112 8.18 6.91 18.42
CA ASP A 112 6.89 6.36 18.06
C ASP A 112 6.57 6.63 16.58
N ARG A 113 5.49 6.04 16.08
CA ARG A 113 4.98 6.25 14.73
C ARG A 113 4.66 7.73 14.48
N SER A 114 5.04 8.21 13.31
CA SER A 114 4.73 9.57 12.88
C SER A 114 3.26 9.73 12.47
N ASP A 115 2.74 10.96 12.59
CA ASP A 115 1.42 11.34 12.05
C ASP A 115 1.29 11.21 10.53
N PHE A 116 2.40 10.98 9.80
CA PHE A 116 2.42 10.87 8.34
C PHE A 116 1.41 9.85 7.81
N PHE A 117 1.40 8.63 8.36
CA PHE A 117 0.43 7.62 7.95
C PHE A 117 -1.01 7.99 8.34
N GLY A 118 -1.18 8.74 9.44
CA GLY A 118 -2.50 9.28 9.82
C GLY A 118 -3.01 10.25 8.77
N ASP A 119 -2.13 11.08 8.25
CA ASP A 119 -2.47 12.04 7.20
C ASP A 119 -2.86 11.40 5.87
N LEU A 120 -2.40 10.17 5.61
CA LEU A 120 -2.71 9.41 4.40
C LEU A 120 -3.96 8.55 4.52
N PHE A 121 -4.13 7.84 5.65
CA PHE A 121 -5.12 6.77 5.78
C PHE A 121 -6.36 7.15 6.60
N HIS A 122 -6.30 8.22 7.40
CA HIS A 122 -7.39 8.58 8.31
C HIS A 122 -8.71 8.89 7.60
N GLY A 123 -8.67 9.32 6.33
CA GLY A 123 -9.88 9.55 5.54
C GLY A 123 -10.65 8.26 5.23
N ILE A 124 -9.96 7.15 5.01
CA ILE A 124 -10.55 5.87 4.56
C ILE A 124 -10.79 4.93 5.74
N VAL A 125 -9.82 4.86 6.67
CA VAL A 125 -9.79 3.91 7.79
C VAL A 125 -9.37 4.60 9.11
N PRO A 126 -10.20 5.51 9.65
CA PRO A 126 -9.84 6.36 10.79
C PRO A 126 -9.47 5.61 12.08
N TYR A 127 -9.89 4.35 12.24
CA TYR A 127 -9.58 3.51 13.41
C TYR A 127 -8.62 2.36 13.08
N ASN A 128 -7.90 2.40 11.97
CA ASN A 128 -6.94 1.34 11.65
C ASN A 128 -5.59 1.54 12.37
N GLN A 129 -5.00 0.43 12.82
CA GLN A 129 -3.70 0.38 13.50
C GLN A 129 -2.52 0.97 12.69
N VAL A 130 -2.62 1.06 11.36
CA VAL A 130 -1.53 1.50 10.47
C VAL A 130 -0.98 2.87 10.87
N HIS A 131 -1.85 3.77 11.33
CA HIS A 131 -1.51 5.14 11.65
C HIS A 131 -1.60 5.50 13.14
N MET A 132 -1.95 4.54 13.99
CA MET A 132 -2.09 4.79 15.42
C MET A 132 -0.72 4.86 16.12
N PRO A 133 -0.58 5.70 17.17
CA PRO A 133 0.58 5.63 18.05
C PRO A 133 0.63 4.28 18.77
N THR A 134 1.81 3.85 19.21
CA THR A 134 2.03 2.51 19.81
C THR A 134 1.55 2.38 21.27
N GLY A 135 0.30 2.80 21.50
CA GLY A 135 -0.40 2.69 22.78
C GLY A 135 -1.24 1.42 22.93
N ASP A 136 -2.14 1.43 23.92
CA ASP A 136 -2.96 0.26 24.25
C ASP A 136 -4.07 0.00 23.23
N GLU A 137 -4.59 1.04 22.59
CA GLU A 137 -5.53 0.91 21.46
C GLU A 137 -4.86 0.18 20.29
N TRP A 138 -3.68 0.64 19.87
CA TRP A 138 -2.89 -0.04 18.85
C TRP A 138 -2.58 -1.50 19.22
N ARG A 139 -2.19 -1.78 20.48
CA ARG A 139 -1.95 -3.15 20.94
C ARG A 139 -3.21 -4.02 20.84
N SER A 140 -4.38 -3.47 21.18
CA SER A 140 -5.66 -4.15 21.07
C SER A 140 -5.98 -4.52 19.62
N HIS A 141 -5.82 -3.57 18.70
CA HIS A 141 -6.06 -3.79 17.26
C HIS A 141 -5.05 -4.77 16.67
N ARG A 142 -3.78 -4.69 17.08
CA ARG A 142 -2.75 -5.63 16.66
C ARG A 142 -3.07 -7.05 17.13
N LYS A 143 -3.56 -7.20 18.36
CA LYS A 143 -4.00 -8.49 18.92
C LYS A 143 -5.22 -9.04 18.18
N LEU A 144 -6.17 -8.19 17.78
CA LEU A 144 -7.34 -8.58 17.00
C LEU A 144 -6.95 -9.28 15.70
N MET A 145 -5.98 -8.72 14.97
CA MET A 145 -5.52 -9.22 13.68
C MET A 145 -4.40 -10.27 13.76
N ALA A 146 -3.78 -10.48 14.92
CA ALA A 146 -2.55 -11.29 15.04
C ALA A 146 -2.69 -12.71 14.48
N ASP A 147 -3.84 -13.33 14.67
CA ASP A 147 -4.06 -14.74 14.29
C ASP A 147 -4.17 -14.93 12.77
N THR A 148 -4.38 -13.86 11.99
CA THR A 148 -4.34 -13.90 10.51
C THR A 148 -2.93 -14.11 9.97
N MET A 149 -1.90 -13.99 10.82
CA MET A 149 -0.50 -14.28 10.51
C MET A 149 0.00 -15.57 11.17
N SER A 150 -0.90 -16.36 11.79
CA SER A 150 -0.53 -17.66 12.33
C SER A 150 -0.22 -18.66 11.22
N VAL A 151 0.70 -19.60 11.47
CA VAL A 151 1.04 -20.67 10.50
C VAL A 151 -0.21 -21.48 10.11
N SER A 152 -1.12 -21.72 11.07
CA SER A 152 -2.38 -22.43 10.79
C SER A 152 -3.27 -21.66 9.84
N PHE A 153 -3.38 -20.33 9.98
CA PHE A 153 -4.18 -19.51 9.06
C PHE A 153 -3.51 -19.41 7.69
N LEU A 154 -2.20 -19.16 7.66
CA LEU A 154 -1.47 -19.02 6.40
C LEU A 154 -1.53 -20.31 5.58
N ASN A 155 -1.28 -21.47 6.19
CA ASN A 155 -1.29 -22.75 5.47
C ASN A 155 -2.72 -23.28 5.23
N GLY A 156 -3.63 -23.12 6.20
CA GLY A 156 -4.98 -23.69 6.12
C GLY A 156 -5.98 -22.83 5.34
N VAL A 157 -5.79 -21.51 5.31
CA VAL A 157 -6.74 -20.56 4.72
C VAL A 157 -6.13 -19.79 3.56
N ALA A 158 -4.98 -19.14 3.75
CA ALA A 158 -4.42 -18.26 2.73
C ALA A 158 -3.80 -19.04 1.56
N ALA A 159 -2.97 -20.05 1.83
CA ALA A 159 -2.23 -20.80 0.81
C ALA A 159 -3.14 -21.48 -0.24
N PRO A 160 -4.26 -22.14 0.12
CA PRO A 160 -5.19 -22.69 -0.87
C PRO A 160 -5.78 -21.63 -1.80
N ARG A 161 -6.11 -20.43 -1.28
CA ARG A 161 -6.65 -19.31 -2.07
C ARG A 161 -5.61 -18.73 -3.00
N ILE A 162 -4.40 -18.51 -2.50
CA ILE A 162 -3.25 -18.08 -3.30
C ILE A 162 -3.04 -19.06 -4.46
N TYR A 163 -3.04 -20.36 -4.17
CA TYR A 163 -2.84 -21.39 -5.18
C TYR A 163 -3.94 -21.38 -6.25
N GLU A 164 -5.22 -21.37 -5.85
CA GLU A 164 -6.36 -21.34 -6.77
C GLU A 164 -6.29 -20.13 -7.72
N THR A 165 -6.12 -18.92 -7.19
CA THR A 165 -6.01 -17.71 -8.02
C THR A 165 -4.75 -17.74 -8.89
N THR A 166 -3.63 -18.27 -8.40
CA THR A 166 -2.40 -18.43 -9.19
C THR A 166 -2.61 -19.38 -10.37
N GLN A 167 -3.32 -20.50 -10.18
CA GLN A 167 -3.67 -21.41 -11.29
C GLN A 167 -4.57 -20.72 -12.33
N GLN A 168 -5.52 -19.90 -11.89
CA GLN A 168 -6.37 -19.09 -12.78
C GLN A 168 -5.54 -18.06 -13.56
N LEU A 169 -4.62 -17.35 -12.89
CA LEU A 169 -3.72 -16.39 -13.52
C LEU A 169 -2.79 -17.05 -14.55
N ILE A 170 -2.21 -18.22 -14.23
CA ILE A 170 -1.40 -18.99 -15.18
C ILE A 170 -2.24 -19.40 -16.40
N SER A 171 -3.47 -19.84 -16.19
CA SER A 171 -4.39 -20.18 -17.29
C SER A 171 -4.72 -18.97 -18.15
N PHE A 172 -4.93 -17.81 -17.53
CA PHE A 172 -5.13 -16.54 -18.22
C PHE A 172 -3.93 -16.14 -19.07
N TRP A 173 -2.71 -16.23 -18.52
CA TRP A 173 -1.49 -15.93 -19.28
C TRP A 173 -1.24 -16.93 -20.41
N ARG A 174 -1.61 -18.20 -20.27
CA ARG A 174 -1.55 -19.17 -21.38
C ARG A 174 -2.43 -18.73 -22.55
N GLU A 175 -3.64 -18.24 -22.29
CA GLU A 175 -4.50 -17.68 -23.34
C GLU A 175 -3.91 -16.40 -23.95
N LYS A 176 -3.34 -15.50 -23.13
CA LYS A 176 -2.64 -14.31 -23.64
C LYS A 176 -1.48 -14.70 -24.56
N VAL A 177 -0.65 -15.67 -24.17
CA VAL A 177 0.47 -16.16 -24.98
C VAL A 177 -0.03 -16.78 -26.30
N ARG A 178 -1.11 -17.57 -26.26
CA ARG A 178 -1.72 -18.16 -27.47
C ARG A 178 -2.16 -17.09 -28.47
N LEU A 179 -2.78 -16.02 -27.98
CA LEU A 179 -3.31 -14.93 -28.80
C LEU A 179 -2.22 -13.93 -29.24
N ALA A 180 -1.17 -13.73 -28.44
CA ALA A 180 -0.13 -12.73 -28.70
C ALA A 180 0.80 -13.06 -29.89
N GLN A 181 0.87 -14.31 -30.34
CA GLN A 181 1.69 -14.72 -31.48
C GLN A 181 3.16 -14.24 -31.38
N ASN A 182 3.81 -14.46 -30.23
CA ASN A 182 5.18 -14.02 -29.88
C ASN A 182 5.40 -12.51 -29.69
N HIS A 183 4.35 -11.69 -29.66
CA HIS A 183 4.47 -10.29 -29.25
C HIS A 183 4.60 -10.16 -27.72
N PRO A 184 5.37 -9.18 -27.22
CA PRO A 184 5.38 -8.87 -25.80
C PRO A 184 4.01 -8.36 -25.35
N PHE A 185 3.69 -8.44 -24.06
CA PHE A 185 2.48 -7.85 -23.50
C PHE A 185 2.66 -7.46 -22.05
N ASP A 186 1.81 -6.52 -21.60
CA ASP A 186 1.77 -6.08 -20.22
C ASP A 186 0.99 -7.07 -19.32
N VAL A 187 1.53 -7.30 -18.13
CA VAL A 187 0.97 -8.15 -17.07
C VAL A 187 0.77 -7.39 -15.76
N HIS A 188 1.12 -6.10 -15.70
CA HIS A 188 1.01 -5.28 -14.50
C HIS A 188 -0.42 -5.30 -13.93
N LYS A 189 -1.41 -5.01 -14.77
CA LYS A 189 -2.82 -5.01 -14.36
C LYS A 189 -3.32 -6.41 -13.99
N ASP A 190 -2.79 -7.46 -14.62
CA ASP A 190 -3.18 -8.84 -14.33
C ASP A 190 -2.75 -9.21 -12.90
N LEU A 191 -1.53 -8.84 -12.51
CA LEU A 191 -0.99 -9.08 -11.17
C LEU A 191 -1.76 -8.32 -10.09
N TYR A 192 -2.11 -7.06 -10.34
CA TYR A 192 -2.96 -6.28 -9.44
C TYR A 192 -4.33 -6.94 -9.25
N LYS A 193 -5.01 -7.29 -10.35
CA LYS A 193 -6.32 -7.97 -10.28
C LYS A 193 -6.24 -9.29 -9.50
N ALA A 194 -5.23 -10.12 -9.78
CA ALA A 194 -5.01 -11.37 -9.08
C ALA A 194 -4.67 -11.18 -7.60
N GLY A 195 -3.83 -10.20 -7.26
CA GLY A 195 -3.48 -9.87 -5.88
C GLY A 195 -4.71 -9.47 -5.07
N LEU A 196 -5.64 -8.72 -5.67
CA LEU A 196 -6.85 -8.31 -4.97
C LEU A 196 -7.81 -9.50 -4.79
N ASP A 197 -7.98 -10.34 -5.82
CA ASP A 197 -8.76 -11.58 -5.72
C ASP A 197 -8.27 -12.47 -4.56
N VAL A 198 -6.95 -12.65 -4.45
CA VAL A 198 -6.32 -13.45 -3.37
C VAL A 198 -6.62 -12.86 -2.00
N ILE A 199 -6.28 -11.57 -1.77
CA ILE A 199 -6.43 -10.98 -0.44
C ILE A 199 -7.92 -10.85 -0.08
N TRP A 200 -8.78 -10.61 -1.05
CA TRP A 200 -10.23 -10.57 -0.85
C TRP A 200 -10.77 -11.94 -0.42
N ALA A 201 -10.40 -13.01 -1.11
CA ALA A 201 -10.77 -14.37 -0.73
C ALA A 201 -10.23 -14.74 0.67
N ALA A 202 -8.99 -14.36 0.99
CA ALA A 202 -8.42 -14.56 2.32
C ALA A 202 -9.13 -13.72 3.40
N THR A 203 -9.65 -12.54 3.06
CA THR A 203 -10.31 -11.62 4.00
C THR A 203 -11.77 -12.00 4.26
N PHE A 204 -12.54 -12.25 3.21
CA PHE A 204 -13.99 -12.43 3.27
C PHE A 204 -14.48 -13.85 2.94
N GLY A 205 -13.60 -14.72 2.43
CA GLY A 205 -13.95 -16.12 2.13
C GLY A 205 -14.81 -16.30 0.88
N SER A 206 -14.91 -15.27 0.04
CA SER A 206 -15.64 -15.24 -1.22
C SER A 206 -14.74 -14.72 -2.33
N ASP A 207 -15.05 -15.02 -3.59
CA ASP A 207 -14.28 -14.54 -4.74
C ASP A 207 -14.92 -13.28 -5.35
N ILE A 208 -14.11 -12.27 -5.71
CA ILE A 208 -14.57 -11.19 -6.60
C ILE A 208 -14.65 -11.71 -8.04
N GLY A 209 -13.67 -12.55 -8.42
CA GLY A 209 -13.65 -13.26 -9.69
C GLY A 209 -13.13 -12.41 -10.85
N VAL A 210 -12.32 -11.39 -10.58
CA VAL A 210 -11.85 -10.47 -11.62
C VAL A 210 -10.94 -11.20 -12.60
N THR A 211 -9.97 -11.97 -12.09
CA THR A 211 -9.04 -12.76 -12.91
C THR A 211 -9.80 -13.79 -13.76
N LYS A 212 -10.81 -14.44 -13.18
CA LYS A 212 -11.67 -15.40 -13.88
C LYS A 212 -12.46 -14.72 -15.01
N ASN A 213 -13.03 -13.54 -14.78
CA ASN A 213 -13.76 -12.80 -15.81
C ASN A 213 -12.85 -12.40 -16.98
N GLN A 214 -11.59 -12.03 -16.72
CA GLN A 214 -10.61 -11.75 -17.78
C GLN A 214 -10.27 -13.02 -18.58
N LEU A 215 -10.10 -14.16 -17.91
CA LEU A 215 -9.86 -15.45 -18.56
C LEU A 215 -11.03 -15.84 -19.48
N GLU A 216 -12.28 -15.77 -18.99
CA GLU A 216 -13.46 -16.13 -19.79
C GLU A 216 -13.65 -15.18 -20.99
N CYS A 217 -13.28 -13.91 -20.86
CA CYS A 217 -13.30 -12.95 -21.96
C CYS A 217 -12.39 -13.36 -23.12
N LEU A 218 -11.22 -13.97 -22.83
CA LEU A 218 -10.28 -14.40 -23.87
C LEU A 218 -10.54 -15.82 -24.39
N ARG A 219 -11.10 -16.72 -23.58
CA ARG A 219 -11.35 -18.12 -23.96
C ARG A 219 -12.20 -18.29 -25.21
N GLY A 220 -13.14 -17.38 -25.46
CA GLY A 220 -14.01 -17.40 -26.63
C GLY A 220 -13.40 -16.86 -27.93
N ILE A 221 -12.16 -16.37 -27.90
CA ILE A 221 -11.54 -15.66 -29.03
C ILE A 221 -10.55 -16.59 -29.73
N GLU A 222 -10.82 -16.92 -30.99
CA GLU A 222 -9.92 -17.78 -31.78
C GLU A 222 -8.64 -17.04 -32.19
N ARG A 223 -8.77 -15.80 -32.69
CA ARG A 223 -7.67 -14.98 -33.19
C ARG A 223 -7.94 -13.50 -32.93
N LEU A 224 -6.87 -12.77 -32.65
CA LEU A 224 -6.84 -11.31 -32.59
C LEU A 224 -5.79 -10.79 -33.58
N ASP A 225 -6.07 -9.65 -34.19
CA ASP A 225 -5.10 -8.98 -35.05
C ASP A 225 -4.03 -8.33 -34.18
N GLY A 226 -2.78 -8.73 -34.42
CA GLY A 226 -1.63 -8.24 -33.69
C GLY A 226 -1.10 -6.90 -34.24
N PRO A 227 -0.25 -6.22 -33.45
CA PRO A 227 0.46 -5.05 -33.93
C PRO A 227 1.37 -5.40 -35.12
N THR A 228 1.67 -4.41 -35.96
CA THR A 228 2.54 -4.59 -37.14
C THR A 228 4.02 -4.76 -36.79
N GLY A 229 4.44 -4.38 -35.58
CA GLY A 229 5.83 -4.43 -35.13
C GLY A 229 6.03 -5.52 -34.07
N THR A 230 7.10 -6.30 -34.21
CA THR A 230 7.45 -7.43 -33.34
C THR A 230 7.65 -7.05 -31.87
N ASP A 231 8.16 -5.85 -31.60
CA ASP A 231 8.43 -5.36 -30.23
C ASP A 231 7.28 -4.53 -29.63
N MET A 232 6.16 -4.40 -30.35
CA MET A 232 5.00 -3.67 -29.83
C MET A 232 4.17 -4.56 -28.91
N ALA A 233 3.74 -3.99 -27.78
CA ALA A 233 2.92 -4.70 -26.82
C ALA A 233 1.56 -5.09 -27.43
N PHE A 234 1.20 -6.37 -27.30
CA PHE A 234 -0.08 -6.89 -27.73
C PHE A 234 -1.20 -6.37 -26.80
N MET A 235 -2.27 -5.87 -27.42
CA MET A 235 -3.44 -5.35 -26.70
C MET A 235 -4.56 -6.39 -26.67
N PHE A 236 -5.11 -6.63 -25.49
CA PHE A 236 -6.18 -7.60 -25.29
C PHE A 236 -7.49 -6.89 -24.96
N PRO A 237 -8.65 -7.41 -25.41
CA PRO A 237 -9.92 -6.99 -24.83
C PRO A 237 -9.92 -7.33 -23.34
N THR A 238 -10.49 -6.42 -22.54
CA THR A 238 -10.54 -6.53 -21.08
C THR A 238 -12.00 -6.61 -20.66
N ALA A 239 -12.35 -7.57 -19.81
CA ALA A 239 -13.69 -7.65 -19.21
C ALA A 239 -13.94 -6.46 -18.28
N ALA A 240 -15.19 -6.01 -18.16
CA ALA A 240 -15.57 -5.00 -17.20
C ALA A 240 -15.30 -5.49 -15.77
N ASP A 241 -14.68 -4.64 -14.95
CA ASP A 241 -14.36 -4.99 -13.58
C ASP A 241 -15.62 -4.90 -12.70
N PRO A 242 -15.82 -5.85 -11.75
CA PRO A 242 -16.92 -5.79 -10.80
C PRO A 242 -16.93 -4.48 -9.99
N GLU A 243 -18.12 -4.05 -9.57
CA GLU A 243 -18.28 -2.83 -8.78
C GLU A 243 -17.47 -2.87 -7.47
N ASP A 244 -17.39 -4.04 -6.84
CA ASP A 244 -16.66 -4.28 -5.60
C ASP A 244 -15.16 -4.03 -5.77
N PHE A 245 -14.57 -4.60 -6.83
CA PHE A 245 -13.17 -4.37 -7.20
C PHE A 245 -12.92 -2.89 -7.46
N THR A 246 -13.77 -2.28 -8.28
CA THR A 246 -13.64 -0.88 -8.68
C THR A 246 -13.70 0.05 -7.48
N ALA A 247 -14.59 -0.21 -6.51
CA ALA A 247 -14.73 0.59 -5.30
C ALA A 247 -13.47 0.52 -4.41
N ILE A 248 -12.94 -0.68 -4.16
CA ILE A 248 -11.73 -0.83 -3.34
C ILE A 248 -10.52 -0.19 -4.01
N MET A 249 -10.31 -0.43 -5.30
CA MET A 249 -9.20 0.16 -6.04
C MET A 249 -9.29 1.68 -6.08
N THR A 250 -10.48 2.23 -6.36
CA THR A 250 -10.74 3.68 -6.36
C THR A 250 -10.37 4.32 -5.01
N LEU A 251 -10.65 3.64 -3.90
CA LEU A 251 -10.26 4.13 -2.56
C LEU A 251 -8.77 3.97 -2.30
N ALA A 252 -8.16 2.86 -2.72
CA ALA A 252 -6.73 2.63 -2.55
C ALA A 252 -5.88 3.67 -3.30
N GLU A 253 -6.23 3.95 -4.55
CA GLU A 253 -5.58 4.97 -5.38
C GLU A 253 -5.79 6.39 -4.82
N SER A 254 -6.90 6.63 -4.10
CA SER A 254 -7.17 7.95 -3.51
C SER A 254 -6.14 8.39 -2.46
N VAL A 255 -5.30 7.47 -1.95
CA VAL A 255 -4.20 7.79 -1.02
C VAL A 255 -3.12 8.68 -1.66
N GLU A 256 -3.05 8.76 -2.99
CA GLU A 256 -2.16 9.70 -3.68
C GLU A 256 -2.55 11.18 -3.47
N ILE A 257 -3.85 11.44 -3.26
CA ILE A 257 -4.39 12.79 -3.04
C ILE A 257 -3.77 13.46 -1.81
N PRO A 258 -3.78 12.85 -0.61
CA PRO A 258 -3.13 13.43 0.56
C PRO A 258 -1.60 13.51 0.45
N MET A 259 -0.94 12.60 -0.29
CA MET A 259 0.52 12.63 -0.47
C MET A 259 1.02 13.89 -1.18
N SER A 260 0.18 14.46 -2.05
CA SER A 260 0.53 15.64 -2.86
C SER A 260 -0.03 16.95 -2.30
N SER A 261 -0.64 16.92 -1.12
CA SER A 261 -1.34 18.06 -0.53
C SER A 261 -0.59 18.69 0.64
N PRO A 262 -0.54 20.03 0.74
CA PRO A 262 -0.05 20.70 1.95
C PRO A 262 -0.98 20.53 3.16
N MET A 263 -2.24 20.13 2.94
CA MET A 263 -3.22 19.84 4.00
C MET A 263 -3.86 18.46 3.78
N PRO A 264 -3.10 17.36 4.01
CA PRO A 264 -3.50 16.01 3.59
C PRO A 264 -4.88 15.57 4.08
N ARG A 265 -5.14 15.66 5.40
CA ARG A 265 -6.40 15.19 6.00
C ARG A 265 -7.63 15.89 5.45
N ILE A 266 -7.56 17.21 5.31
CA ILE A 266 -8.70 18.02 4.84
C ILE A 266 -8.93 17.75 3.36
N HIS A 267 -7.86 17.74 2.56
CA HIS A 267 -7.96 17.49 1.13
C HIS A 267 -8.58 16.12 0.84
N HIS A 268 -8.10 15.07 1.50
CA HIS A 268 -8.63 13.72 1.33
C HIS A 268 -10.08 13.61 1.80
N LYS A 269 -10.42 14.17 2.97
CA LYS A 269 -11.79 14.19 3.48
C LYS A 269 -12.75 14.93 2.54
N MET A 270 -12.32 16.04 1.93
CA MET A 270 -13.09 16.76 0.93
C MET A 270 -13.24 15.95 -0.35
N ALA A 271 -12.17 15.32 -0.83
CA ALA A 271 -12.18 14.45 -2.00
C ALA A 271 -13.19 13.30 -1.81
N LEU A 272 -13.11 12.57 -0.69
CA LEU A 272 -14.02 11.46 -0.37
C LEU A 272 -15.50 11.89 -0.29
N ARG A 273 -15.76 13.16 0.05
CA ARG A 273 -17.12 13.71 0.18
C ARG A 273 -17.68 14.26 -1.14
N PHE A 274 -16.84 14.94 -1.93
CA PHE A 274 -17.30 15.76 -3.06
C PHE A 274 -16.98 15.16 -4.42
N LEU A 275 -16.00 14.27 -4.55
CA LEU A 275 -15.76 13.54 -5.80
C LEU A 275 -16.75 12.38 -5.92
N PRO A 276 -17.62 12.36 -6.96
CA PRO A 276 -18.67 11.35 -7.06
C PRO A 276 -18.17 9.91 -7.07
N SER A 277 -17.02 9.65 -7.71
CA SER A 277 -16.39 8.32 -7.74
C SER A 277 -16.00 7.84 -6.35
N LEU A 278 -15.32 8.69 -5.56
CA LEU A 278 -14.87 8.38 -4.20
C LEU A 278 -16.04 8.25 -3.22
N ALA A 279 -17.05 9.12 -3.34
CA ALA A 279 -18.25 9.06 -2.51
C ALA A 279 -19.05 7.77 -2.77
N SER A 280 -19.22 7.40 -4.04
CA SER A 280 -19.85 6.15 -4.43
C SER A 280 -19.05 4.92 -3.94
N ALA A 281 -17.73 4.94 -4.13
CA ALA A 281 -16.83 3.89 -3.68
C ALA A 281 -16.86 3.69 -2.15
N THR A 282 -16.90 4.80 -1.38
CA THR A 282 -17.02 4.75 0.09
C THR A 282 -18.32 4.07 0.51
N LYS A 283 -19.45 4.45 -0.11
CA LYS A 283 -20.76 3.85 0.15
C LYS A 283 -20.78 2.36 -0.23
N MET A 284 -20.16 2.00 -1.34
CA MET A 284 -20.06 0.62 -1.81
C MET A 284 -19.23 -0.23 -0.84
N LYS A 285 -18.05 0.25 -0.44
CA LYS A 285 -17.21 -0.38 0.58
C LYS A 285 -17.98 -0.66 1.87
N ASP A 286 -18.66 0.36 2.41
CA ASP A 286 -19.39 0.22 3.68
C ASP A 286 -20.53 -0.80 3.58
N LYS A 287 -21.24 -0.82 2.44
CA LYS A 287 -22.27 -1.82 2.16
C LYS A 287 -21.69 -3.22 2.12
N LEU A 288 -20.62 -3.45 1.35
CA LEU A 288 -19.99 -4.76 1.17
C LEU A 288 -19.49 -5.34 2.49
N ILE A 289 -18.73 -4.55 3.25
CA ILE A 289 -18.18 -5.02 4.52
C ILE A 289 -19.32 -5.40 5.48
N LYS A 290 -20.39 -4.59 5.54
CA LYS A 290 -21.54 -4.89 6.39
C LYS A 290 -22.23 -6.18 5.97
N GLU A 291 -22.40 -6.42 4.67
CA GLU A 291 -22.98 -7.65 4.15
C GLU A 291 -22.13 -8.89 4.51
N HIS A 292 -20.81 -8.81 4.38
CA HIS A 292 -19.89 -9.88 4.76
C HIS A 292 -19.90 -10.14 6.28
N ILE A 293 -19.85 -9.08 7.10
CA ILE A 293 -19.93 -9.20 8.57
C ILE A 293 -21.24 -9.90 8.97
N ASN A 294 -22.38 -9.48 8.41
CA ASN A 294 -23.66 -10.09 8.72
C ASN A 294 -23.70 -11.57 8.33
N ARG A 295 -23.20 -11.91 7.14
CA ARG A 295 -23.15 -13.29 6.65
C ARG A 295 -22.31 -14.19 7.57
N SER A 296 -21.13 -13.72 7.97
CA SER A 296 -20.24 -14.49 8.84
C SER A 296 -20.78 -14.55 10.28
N GLY A 297 -21.40 -13.48 10.79
CA GLY A 297 -22.10 -13.48 12.07
C GLY A 297 -23.21 -14.53 12.15
N LEU A 298 -24.04 -14.63 11.10
CA LEU A 298 -25.07 -15.67 11.00
C LEU A 298 -24.46 -17.08 10.99
N LYS A 299 -23.43 -17.29 10.17
CA LYS A 299 -22.70 -18.57 10.07
C LYS A 299 -22.23 -19.08 11.44
N PHE A 300 -21.58 -18.24 12.25
CA PHE A 300 -21.07 -18.65 13.56
C PHE A 300 -22.11 -18.59 14.70
N SER A 301 -23.28 -17.98 14.46
CA SER A 301 -24.40 -18.09 15.39
C SER A 301 -25.07 -19.47 15.35
N GLU A 302 -25.03 -20.13 14.19
CA GLU A 302 -25.67 -21.43 13.95
C GLU A 302 -24.69 -22.62 14.02
N ALA A 303 -23.42 -22.40 13.65
CA ALA A 303 -22.43 -23.47 13.55
C ALA A 303 -21.84 -23.88 14.92
N LYS A 304 -21.84 -25.20 15.19
CA LYS A 304 -21.17 -25.80 16.36
C LYS A 304 -19.70 -26.18 16.10
N ALA A 305 -19.27 -26.21 14.84
CA ALA A 305 -17.95 -26.67 14.42
C ALA A 305 -17.06 -25.52 13.94
N ASP A 306 -15.75 -25.75 14.00
CA ASP A 306 -14.75 -24.85 13.44
C ASP A 306 -14.79 -24.89 11.90
N ASP A 307 -15.41 -23.89 11.29
CA ASP A 307 -15.44 -23.69 9.83
C ASP A 307 -14.83 -22.32 9.47
N THR A 308 -13.74 -21.91 10.13
CA THR A 308 -13.04 -20.67 9.79
C THR A 308 -12.41 -20.75 8.40
N ARG A 309 -12.88 -19.92 7.45
CA ARG A 309 -12.41 -19.92 6.05
C ARG A 309 -11.76 -18.62 5.57
N CYS A 310 -11.72 -17.60 6.43
CA CYS A 310 -11.17 -16.28 6.10
C CYS A 310 -10.84 -15.49 7.36
N ALA A 311 -10.19 -14.34 7.20
CA ALA A 311 -9.82 -13.45 8.30
C ALA A 311 -11.04 -12.94 9.07
N LEU A 312 -12.11 -12.56 8.35
CA LEU A 312 -13.36 -12.12 8.97
C LEU A 312 -13.98 -13.21 9.86
N ASP A 313 -14.04 -14.44 9.35
CA ASP A 313 -14.56 -15.60 10.10
C ASP A 313 -13.76 -15.82 11.39
N LEU A 314 -12.43 -15.68 11.31
CA LEU A 314 -11.54 -15.82 12.45
C LEU A 314 -11.85 -14.76 13.53
N ILE A 315 -11.99 -13.50 13.10
CA ILE A 315 -12.27 -12.36 14.00
C ILE A 315 -13.63 -12.52 14.67
N ILE A 316 -14.68 -12.82 13.90
CA ILE A 316 -16.05 -12.97 14.40
C ILE A 316 -16.13 -14.13 15.38
N ARG A 317 -15.57 -15.29 15.03
CA ARG A 317 -15.56 -16.46 15.91
C ARG A 317 -14.86 -16.15 17.23
N ARG A 318 -13.70 -15.49 17.17
CA ARG A 318 -12.95 -15.11 18.38
C ARG A 318 -13.79 -14.20 19.28
N GLU A 319 -14.43 -13.20 18.69
CA GLU A 319 -15.28 -12.26 19.42
C GLU A 319 -16.47 -12.96 20.08
N ILE A 320 -17.13 -13.89 19.38
CA ILE A 320 -18.22 -14.71 19.94
C ILE A 320 -17.72 -15.55 21.14
N LEU A 321 -16.54 -16.17 21.02
CA LEU A 321 -15.96 -16.98 22.10
C LEU A 321 -15.60 -16.15 23.33
N ILE A 322 -15.06 -14.94 23.15
CA ILE A 322 -14.73 -14.02 24.24
C ILE A 322 -16.02 -13.52 24.89
N ALA A 323 -16.98 -13.07 24.10
CA ALA A 323 -18.26 -12.57 24.58
C ALA A 323 -19.01 -13.62 25.41
N GLY A 324 -19.00 -14.88 24.96
CA GLY A 324 -19.58 -16.00 25.69
C GLY A 324 -18.91 -16.28 27.04
N LYS A 325 -17.58 -16.16 27.13
CA LYS A 325 -16.84 -16.30 28.40
C LYS A 325 -17.11 -15.15 29.38
N GLU A 326 -17.35 -13.96 28.85
CA GLU A 326 -17.63 -12.74 29.62
C GLU A 326 -19.12 -12.54 29.92
N GLY A 327 -20.00 -13.41 29.42
CA GLY A 327 -21.45 -13.30 29.61
C GLY A 327 -22.07 -12.08 28.93
N ARG A 328 -21.44 -11.54 27.87
CA ARG A 328 -21.91 -10.38 27.10
C ARG A 328 -22.33 -10.80 25.69
N ALA A 329 -23.10 -9.95 25.03
CA ALA A 329 -23.40 -10.12 23.61
C ALA A 329 -22.12 -9.92 22.75
N PRO A 330 -21.92 -10.71 21.68
CA PRO A 330 -20.84 -10.49 20.73
C PRO A 330 -20.96 -9.13 20.03
N ALA A 331 -19.86 -8.40 19.94
CA ALA A 331 -19.79 -7.08 19.32
C ALA A 331 -18.78 -7.10 18.15
N TYR A 332 -19.23 -7.62 17.01
CA TYR A 332 -18.41 -7.74 15.81
C TYR A 332 -18.72 -6.71 14.70
N ASP A 333 -19.89 -6.05 14.74
CA ASP A 333 -20.22 -4.93 13.82
C ASP A 333 -19.68 -3.61 14.35
N THR A 334 -18.35 -3.51 14.52
CA THR A 334 -17.68 -2.30 15.01
C THR A 334 -16.92 -1.61 13.89
N GLN A 335 -16.75 -0.28 13.99
CA GLN A 335 -15.95 0.45 13.01
C GLN A 335 -14.48 0.01 13.01
N VAL A 336 -13.96 -0.39 14.18
CA VAL A 336 -12.61 -0.95 14.32
C VAL A 336 -12.43 -2.18 13.43
N ILE A 337 -13.32 -3.17 13.53
CA ILE A 337 -13.23 -4.39 12.71
C ILE A 337 -13.33 -4.05 11.22
N LYS A 338 -14.24 -3.15 10.84
CA LYS A 338 -14.39 -2.71 9.44
C LYS A 338 -13.10 -2.07 8.92
N ASP A 339 -12.51 -1.17 9.68
CA ASP A 339 -11.30 -0.44 9.30
C ASP A 339 -10.07 -1.36 9.26
N GLU A 340 -9.99 -2.34 10.16
CA GLU A 340 -8.93 -3.36 10.14
C GLU A 340 -9.02 -4.27 8.92
N LEU A 341 -10.22 -4.70 8.53
CA LEU A 341 -10.43 -5.51 7.32
C LEU A 341 -10.07 -4.73 6.05
N VAL A 342 -10.44 -3.44 5.96
CA VAL A 342 -10.08 -2.58 4.83
C VAL A 342 -8.57 -2.38 4.76
N GLY A 343 -7.93 -2.08 5.89
CA GLY A 343 -6.48 -1.93 5.95
C GLY A 343 -5.76 -3.22 5.55
N PHE A 344 -6.29 -4.38 5.95
CA PHE A 344 -5.75 -5.68 5.58
C PHE A 344 -5.81 -5.93 4.06
N LEU A 345 -6.93 -5.60 3.41
CA LEU A 345 -7.09 -5.68 1.95
C LEU A 345 -6.11 -4.76 1.22
N MET A 346 -6.08 -3.48 1.61
CA MET A 346 -5.27 -2.46 0.94
C MET A 346 -3.78 -2.78 1.05
N ALA A 347 -3.32 -3.17 2.25
CA ALA A 347 -1.91 -3.48 2.48
C ALA A 347 -1.46 -4.76 1.74
N GLY A 348 -2.29 -5.81 1.76
CA GLY A 348 -1.94 -7.11 1.20
C GLY A 348 -1.92 -7.16 -0.33
N HIS A 349 -2.78 -6.38 -0.99
CA HIS A 349 -2.84 -6.33 -2.45
C HIS A 349 -1.68 -5.54 -3.06
N GLU A 350 -1.55 -4.26 -2.72
CA GLU A 350 -0.67 -3.32 -3.45
C GLU A 350 0.81 -3.73 -3.39
N THR A 351 1.25 -4.09 -2.19
CA THR A 351 2.66 -4.41 -1.91
C THR A 351 3.09 -5.73 -2.56
N THR A 352 2.23 -6.75 -2.49
CA THR A 352 2.49 -8.07 -3.09
C THR A 352 2.48 -7.99 -4.62
N SER A 353 1.48 -7.33 -5.20
CA SER A 353 1.39 -7.13 -6.66
C SER A 353 2.61 -6.38 -7.19
N THR A 354 3.01 -5.30 -6.51
CA THR A 354 4.23 -4.54 -6.84
C THR A 354 5.48 -5.44 -6.78
N THR A 355 5.64 -6.21 -5.70
CA THR A 355 6.77 -7.14 -5.55
C THR A 355 6.82 -8.15 -6.69
N LEU A 356 5.67 -8.72 -7.09
CA LEU A 356 5.58 -9.66 -8.21
C LEU A 356 5.89 -9.00 -9.56
N CYS A 357 5.44 -7.76 -9.79
CA CYS A 357 5.78 -7.00 -10.99
C CYS A 357 7.30 -6.86 -11.13
N TRP A 358 7.98 -6.48 -10.05
CA TRP A 358 9.44 -6.36 -10.04
C TRP A 358 10.14 -7.71 -10.15
N ALA A 359 9.63 -8.75 -9.49
CA ALA A 359 10.12 -10.11 -9.64
C ALA A 359 10.13 -10.54 -11.12
N LEU A 360 9.02 -10.32 -11.84
CA LEU A 360 8.96 -10.63 -13.28
C LEU A 360 9.92 -9.75 -14.09
N LYS A 361 9.99 -8.45 -13.81
CA LYS A 361 10.92 -7.54 -14.51
C LYS A 361 12.37 -7.98 -14.35
N TYR A 362 12.80 -8.38 -13.15
CA TYR A 362 14.15 -8.90 -12.93
C TYR A 362 14.35 -10.27 -13.58
N LEU A 363 13.38 -11.19 -13.45
CA LEU A 363 13.50 -12.52 -14.05
C LEU A 363 13.49 -12.51 -15.58
N THR A 364 12.90 -11.50 -16.22
CA THR A 364 13.02 -11.31 -17.68
C THR A 364 14.39 -10.76 -18.07
N ALA A 365 14.98 -9.87 -17.27
CA ALA A 365 16.33 -9.33 -17.50
C ALA A 365 17.47 -10.33 -17.20
N TYR A 366 17.31 -11.19 -16.18
CA TYR A 366 18.36 -12.08 -15.69
C TYR A 366 18.05 -13.57 -15.97
N GLN A 367 18.12 -13.97 -17.24
CA GLN A 367 17.76 -15.32 -17.69
C GLN A 367 18.59 -16.45 -17.02
N ALA A 368 19.86 -16.22 -16.68
CA ALA A 368 20.67 -17.19 -15.95
C ALA A 368 20.12 -17.47 -14.54
N VAL A 369 19.67 -16.41 -13.85
CA VAL A 369 19.02 -16.51 -12.53
C VAL A 369 17.68 -17.24 -12.66
N GLN A 370 16.88 -16.88 -13.66
CA GLN A 370 15.60 -17.53 -13.93
C GLN A 370 15.77 -19.02 -14.25
N GLY A 371 16.77 -19.39 -15.07
CA GLY A 371 17.09 -20.78 -15.40
C GLY A 371 17.52 -21.59 -14.19
N LYS A 372 18.37 -21.01 -13.32
CA LYS A 372 18.78 -21.63 -12.06
C LYS A 372 17.59 -21.82 -11.11
N LEU A 373 16.77 -20.79 -10.91
CA LEU A 373 15.57 -20.86 -10.07
C LEU A 373 14.63 -21.96 -10.56
N ARG A 374 14.33 -21.98 -11.87
CA ARG A 374 13.47 -22.99 -12.48
C ARG A 374 14.03 -24.41 -12.30
N SER A 375 15.34 -24.58 -12.43
CA SER A 375 15.99 -25.88 -12.25
C SER A 375 15.91 -26.35 -10.80
N SER A 376 16.15 -25.45 -9.83
CA SER A 376 16.00 -25.75 -8.41
C SER A 376 14.56 -26.15 -8.05
N LEU A 377 13.57 -25.41 -8.54
CA LEU A 377 12.15 -25.72 -8.30
C LEU A 377 11.75 -27.08 -8.90
N ARG A 378 12.20 -27.39 -10.12
CA ARG A 378 11.92 -28.69 -10.75
C ARG A 378 12.63 -29.85 -10.04
N ALA A 379 13.79 -29.62 -9.47
CA ALA A 379 14.52 -30.63 -8.70
C ALA A 379 13.81 -30.94 -7.37
N GLU A 380 13.33 -29.92 -6.67
CA GLU A 380 12.55 -30.10 -5.44
C GLU A 380 11.22 -30.82 -5.73
N PHE A 381 10.47 -30.32 -6.69
CA PHE A 381 9.16 -30.87 -7.05
C PHE A 381 9.25 -31.89 -8.19
N LYS A 382 10.26 -32.77 -8.15
CA LYS A 382 10.57 -33.70 -9.26
C LYS A 382 9.38 -34.62 -9.59
N ALA A 383 8.70 -35.14 -8.57
CA ALA A 383 7.56 -36.04 -8.77
C ALA A 383 6.42 -35.36 -9.55
N ALA A 384 6.01 -34.16 -9.12
CA ALA A 384 5.00 -33.37 -9.83
C ALA A 384 5.48 -33.00 -11.26
N TYR A 385 6.75 -32.62 -11.39
CA TYR A 385 7.32 -32.24 -12.69
C TYR A 385 7.37 -33.41 -13.68
N ASP A 386 7.83 -34.59 -13.26
CA ASP A 386 7.88 -35.80 -14.09
C ASP A 386 6.47 -36.25 -14.52
N ALA A 387 5.46 -36.02 -13.68
CA ALA A 387 4.06 -36.30 -13.97
C ALA A 387 3.39 -35.25 -14.88
N GLY A 388 4.06 -34.13 -15.17
CA GLY A 388 3.47 -33.01 -15.91
C GLY A 388 2.44 -32.21 -15.10
N GLU A 389 2.45 -32.36 -13.78
CA GLU A 389 1.53 -31.72 -12.84
C GLU A 389 2.17 -30.50 -12.17
N VAL A 390 1.33 -29.67 -11.54
CA VAL A 390 1.80 -28.56 -10.68
C VAL A 390 1.91 -29.08 -9.24
N PRO A 391 2.95 -28.69 -8.48
CA PRO A 391 3.10 -29.12 -7.08
C PRO A 391 1.88 -28.73 -6.24
N SER A 392 1.50 -29.55 -5.26
CA SER A 392 0.35 -29.26 -4.42
C SER A 392 0.59 -28.07 -3.48
N VAL A 393 -0.49 -27.47 -2.97
CA VAL A 393 -0.41 -26.39 -1.96
C VAL A 393 0.44 -26.81 -0.77
N GLN A 394 0.25 -28.05 -0.31
CA GLN A 394 0.96 -28.58 0.85
C GLN A 394 2.45 -28.76 0.57
N ASP A 395 2.80 -29.26 -0.62
CA ASP A 395 4.20 -29.40 -1.03
C ASP A 395 4.87 -28.04 -1.05
N ILE A 396 4.25 -27.03 -1.66
CA ILE A 396 4.77 -25.67 -1.72
C ILE A 396 4.93 -25.07 -0.31
N ALA A 397 3.91 -25.18 0.54
CA ALA A 397 3.90 -24.57 1.86
C ALA A 397 4.89 -25.20 2.86
N CYS A 398 5.27 -26.46 2.66
CA CYS A 398 6.20 -27.18 3.53
C CYS A 398 7.63 -27.28 2.97
N SER A 399 7.86 -26.84 1.74
CA SER A 399 9.19 -26.88 1.13
C SER A 399 10.08 -25.77 1.67
N ASN A 400 11.37 -26.10 1.87
CA ASN A 400 12.40 -25.12 2.22
C ASN A 400 13.34 -24.95 1.03
N LEU A 401 13.16 -23.86 0.28
CA LEU A 401 13.81 -23.62 -0.99
C LEU A 401 14.81 -22.46 -0.88
N ALA A 402 16.00 -22.72 -0.35
CA ALA A 402 16.99 -21.69 -0.07
C ALA A 402 17.30 -20.75 -1.25
N TYR A 403 17.29 -21.25 -2.50
CA TYR A 403 17.49 -20.40 -3.67
C TYR A 403 16.26 -19.58 -4.07
N LEU A 404 15.04 -20.07 -3.81
CA LEU A 404 13.82 -19.29 -3.94
C LEU A 404 13.82 -18.16 -2.91
N ASP A 405 14.12 -18.47 -1.64
CA ASP A 405 14.19 -17.49 -0.56
C ASP A 405 15.22 -16.41 -0.87
N ALA A 406 16.44 -16.80 -1.27
CA ALA A 406 17.47 -15.85 -1.69
C ALA A 406 17.03 -14.98 -2.89
N THR A 407 16.21 -15.52 -3.81
CA THR A 407 15.67 -14.75 -4.93
C THR A 407 14.63 -13.74 -4.44
N ILE A 408 13.73 -14.12 -3.53
CA ILE A 408 12.71 -13.24 -2.94
C ILE A 408 13.37 -12.12 -2.15
N GLU A 409 14.37 -12.44 -1.32
CA GLU A 409 15.15 -11.46 -0.55
C GLU A 409 15.86 -10.46 -1.47
N GLU A 410 16.45 -10.94 -2.58
CA GLU A 410 17.10 -10.07 -3.56
C GLU A 410 16.11 -9.15 -4.29
N ILE A 411 14.90 -9.64 -4.60
CA ILE A 411 13.82 -8.82 -5.17
C ILE A 411 13.44 -7.69 -4.22
N HIS A 412 13.36 -7.96 -2.91
CA HIS A 412 13.07 -6.94 -1.90
C HIS A 412 14.23 -5.97 -1.66
N ARG A 413 15.48 -6.42 -1.83
CA ARG A 413 16.67 -5.60 -1.61
C ARG A 413 16.90 -4.57 -2.72
N GLN A 414 16.55 -4.91 -3.96
CA GLN A 414 16.85 -4.05 -5.11
C GLN A 414 16.00 -2.77 -5.05
N PRO A 415 16.62 -1.59 -5.24
CA PRO A 415 15.84 -0.38 -5.41
C PRO A 415 15.04 -0.52 -6.70
N TYR A 416 13.76 -0.15 -6.66
CA TYR A 416 12.82 -0.15 -7.78
C TYR A 416 13.21 0.89 -8.85
N ARG A 417 14.42 0.78 -9.39
CA ARG A 417 14.96 1.63 -10.45
C ARG A 417 14.68 0.97 -11.77
N VAL A 418 13.88 1.64 -12.59
CA VAL A 418 13.76 1.29 -14.00
C VAL A 418 15.08 1.72 -14.65
N ALA A 419 15.88 0.74 -15.07
CA ALA A 419 17.10 0.96 -15.85
C ALA A 419 16.76 1.42 -17.28
#